data_AF-A0A2G9GJY9-F1
#
_entry.id   AF-A0A2G9GJY9-F1
#
_cell.length_a   1.000
_cell.length_b   1.000
_cell.length_c   1.000
_cell.angle_alpha   90.00
_cell.angle_beta   90.00
_cell.angle_gamma   90.00
#
_symmetry.space_group_name_H-M   'P 1'
#
loop_
_entity.id
_entity.type
_entity.pdbx_description
1 polymer ?
#
loop_
_entity_poly.entity_id
_entity_poly.type
_entity_poly.pdbx_seq_one_letter_code
_entity_poly.pdbx_strand_id
1 'polypeptide(L)'
;MISEEKERIIWTKRAKKSSLVMDPVPDLPEAFKNRILGCEGDPESAVLIIQKELTKTDLSTGHGRLSVPYKKVRNQFLKASEEDQSNTEKGGIKTTLIQPCLEKCEISLRNWKSNSEYVLVRDWNKVCSRNELREGMKIQLWSFRTNSSDQLRFALVNVD
;
A
#
# COMPACT_ATOMS: atom_id res chain seq x y z
N MET A 1 -26.94 -21.27 60.14
CA MET A 1 -25.68 -20.81 60.79
C MET A 1 -24.56 -21.19 59.84
N ILE A 2 -23.94 -20.17 59.20
CA ILE A 2 -22.52 -19.78 59.41
C ILE A 2 -21.64 -20.89 58.80
N SER A 3 -21.07 -20.79 57.60
CA SER A 3 -19.98 -19.94 57.06
C SER A 3 -19.23 -20.95 56.14
N GLU A 4 -18.55 -20.64 55.06
CA GLU A 4 -17.53 -19.64 54.86
C GLU A 4 -17.19 -19.63 53.37
N GLU A 5 -17.07 -18.42 52.88
CA GLU A 5 -16.35 -18.04 51.68
C GLU A 5 -14.86 -18.43 51.80
N LYS A 6 -14.23 -18.90 50.71
CA LYS A 6 -13.17 -18.18 50.00
C LYS A 6 -12.42 -19.05 48.99
N GLU A 7 -12.70 -18.72 47.72
CA GLU A 7 -11.73 -18.44 46.64
C GLU A 7 -10.42 -19.23 46.54
N ARG A 8 -10.20 -19.84 45.36
CA ARG A 8 -9.00 -19.61 44.53
C ARG A 8 -9.20 -20.14 43.10
N ILE A 9 -9.75 -19.25 42.27
CA ILE A 9 -9.40 -18.95 40.88
C ILE A 9 -8.48 -19.99 40.19
N ILE A 10 -9.05 -20.82 39.31
CA ILE A 10 -8.32 -21.45 38.21
C ILE A 10 -8.77 -20.75 36.93
N TRP A 11 -7.87 -19.96 36.36
CA TRP A 11 -8.10 -19.32 35.09
C TRP A 11 -8.04 -20.38 33.97
N THR A 12 -9.11 -20.50 33.20
CA THR A 12 -9.09 -21.28 31.96
C THR A 12 -8.83 -20.33 30.79
N LYS A 13 -7.63 -20.41 30.20
CA LYS A 13 -7.32 -19.86 28.88
C LYS A 13 -8.23 -20.50 27.84
N ARG A 14 -9.31 -19.79 27.45
CA ARG A 14 -9.97 -20.04 26.17
C ARG A 14 -9.09 -19.46 25.07
N ALA A 15 -8.38 -20.34 24.37
CA ALA A 15 -7.75 -20.03 23.10
C ALA A 15 -8.85 -19.57 22.11
N LYS A 16 -8.86 -18.28 21.77
CA LYS A 16 -9.69 -17.77 20.68
C LYS A 16 -9.04 -18.20 19.37
N LYS A 17 -9.62 -19.24 18.78
CA LYS A 17 -9.37 -19.69 17.41
C LYS A 17 -9.75 -18.54 16.47
N SER A 18 -8.77 -17.76 16.05
CA SER A 18 -8.92 -16.72 15.03
C SER A 18 -9.25 -17.43 13.71
N SER A 19 -10.52 -17.44 13.32
CA SER A 19 -10.93 -17.75 11.96
C SER A 19 -10.30 -16.70 11.05
N LEU A 20 -9.19 -17.07 10.40
CA LEU A 20 -8.65 -16.33 9.26
C LEU A 20 -9.68 -16.46 8.13
N VAL A 21 -10.67 -15.55 8.12
CA VAL A 21 -11.38 -15.23 6.89
C VAL A 21 -10.31 -14.58 6.02
N MET A 22 -9.75 -15.34 5.09
CA MET A 22 -8.94 -14.74 4.04
C MET A 22 -9.92 -13.92 3.23
N ASP A 23 -9.90 -12.60 3.40
CA ASP A 23 -10.57 -11.69 2.48
C ASP A 23 -10.19 -12.14 1.05
N PRO A 24 -11.15 -12.27 0.13
CA PRO A 24 -10.83 -12.64 -1.25
C PRO A 24 -9.77 -11.66 -1.76
N VAL A 25 -8.73 -12.19 -2.40
CA VAL A 25 -7.69 -11.35 -3.02
C VAL A 25 -8.43 -10.42 -3.97
N PRO A 26 -8.46 -9.10 -3.69
CA PRO A 26 -9.23 -8.19 -4.53
C PRO A 26 -8.56 -8.15 -5.89
N ASP A 27 -9.34 -8.22 -6.96
CA ASP A 27 -8.83 -8.14 -8.32
C ASP A 27 -8.63 -6.66 -8.71
N LEU A 28 -7.65 -6.40 -9.58
CA LEU A 28 -7.43 -5.06 -10.11
C LEU A 28 -8.60 -4.68 -11.04
N PRO A 29 -9.26 -3.52 -10.89
CA PRO A 29 -10.38 -3.16 -11.74
C PRO A 29 -10.02 -3.11 -13.23
N GLU A 30 -10.95 -3.50 -14.08
CA GLU A 30 -10.70 -3.67 -15.52
C GLU A 30 -10.27 -2.36 -16.21
N ALA A 31 -10.78 -1.21 -15.75
CA ALA A 31 -10.32 0.09 -16.22
C ALA A 31 -8.82 0.31 -15.98
N PHE A 32 -8.28 -0.17 -14.86
CA PHE A 32 -6.85 -0.13 -14.58
C PHE A 32 -6.07 -1.16 -15.39
N LYS A 33 -6.59 -2.38 -15.57
CA LYS A 33 -5.97 -3.38 -16.46
C LYS A 33 -5.80 -2.84 -17.88
N ASN A 34 -6.87 -2.26 -18.44
CA ASN A 34 -6.85 -1.60 -19.75
C ASN A 34 -5.88 -0.42 -19.78
N ARG A 35 -5.83 0.37 -18.71
CA ARG A 35 -4.89 1.49 -18.63
C ARG A 35 -3.44 1.01 -18.57
N ILE A 36 -3.14 -0.06 -17.83
CA ILE A 36 -1.82 -0.67 -17.76
C ILE A 36 -1.37 -1.14 -19.15
N LEU A 37 -2.23 -1.86 -19.89
CA LEU A 37 -1.96 -2.26 -21.28
C LEU A 37 -1.62 -1.06 -22.17
N GLY A 38 -2.44 0.00 -22.09
CA GLY A 38 -2.21 1.26 -22.82
C GLY A 38 -0.98 2.05 -22.38
N CYS A 39 -0.24 1.59 -21.36
CA CYS A 39 1.05 2.14 -20.94
C CYS A 39 2.23 1.21 -21.26
N GLU A 40 2.06 0.17 -22.07
CA GLU A 40 3.07 -0.88 -22.27
C GLU A 40 3.40 -1.65 -20.96
N GLY A 41 2.48 -1.62 -20.00
CA GLY A 41 2.53 -2.43 -18.79
C GLY A 41 1.91 -3.79 -19.00
N ASP A 42 2.24 -4.72 -18.10
CA ASP A 42 1.63 -6.03 -18.00
C ASP A 42 0.62 -6.09 -16.84
N PRO A 43 -0.70 -6.19 -17.10
CA PRO A 43 -1.68 -6.36 -16.05
C PRO A 43 -1.51 -7.65 -15.25
N GLU A 44 -0.97 -8.72 -15.85
CA GLU A 44 -0.77 -10.01 -15.19
C GLU A 44 0.38 -9.94 -14.16
N SER A 45 1.33 -9.02 -14.37
CA SER A 45 2.37 -8.70 -13.39
C SER A 45 1.87 -7.88 -12.19
N ALA A 46 0.60 -7.45 -12.19
CA ALA A 46 0.09 -6.56 -11.17
C ALA A 46 -0.05 -7.28 -9.82
N VAL A 47 0.63 -6.76 -8.79
CA VAL A 47 0.55 -7.28 -7.43
C VAL A 47 0.11 -6.21 -6.45
N LEU A 48 -0.79 -6.58 -5.55
CA LEU A 48 -1.29 -5.68 -4.51
C LEU A 48 -0.20 -5.46 -3.46
N ILE A 49 0.18 -4.20 -3.23
CA ILE A 49 1.14 -3.84 -2.20
C ILE A 49 0.42 -3.67 -0.86
N ILE A 50 -0.60 -2.83 -0.82
CA ILE A 50 -1.33 -2.52 0.41
C ILE A 50 -2.76 -2.09 0.09
N GLN A 51 -3.69 -2.46 0.97
CA GLN A 51 -5.01 -1.84 1.07
C GLN A 51 -5.10 -1.15 2.43
N LYS A 52 -5.43 0.14 2.46
CA LYS A 52 -5.58 0.91 3.70
C LYS A 52 -6.53 2.08 3.52
N GLU A 53 -7.04 2.56 4.64
CA GLU A 53 -7.66 3.88 4.72
C GLU A 53 -6.58 4.96 4.76
N LEU A 54 -6.83 6.06 4.07
CA LEU A 54 -5.97 7.24 4.08
C LEU A 54 -6.06 7.93 5.44
N THR A 55 -4.89 8.20 6.03
CA THR A 55 -4.77 8.92 7.30
C THR A 55 -4.52 10.41 7.06
N LYS A 56 -4.71 11.24 8.10
CA LYS A 56 -4.33 12.67 8.06
C LYS A 56 -2.89 12.88 7.58
N THR A 57 -1.96 12.04 8.02
CA THR A 57 -0.55 12.15 7.64
C THR A 57 -0.33 11.89 6.17
N ASP A 58 -1.08 10.94 5.59
CA ASP A 58 -0.99 10.67 4.15
C ASP A 58 -1.47 11.88 3.32
N LEU A 59 -2.42 12.66 3.84
CA LEU A 59 -3.02 13.81 3.13
C LEU A 59 -2.40 15.15 3.51
N SER A 60 -1.52 15.16 4.51
CA SER A 60 -0.90 16.38 5.02
C SER A 60 0.04 16.98 3.97
N THR A 61 -0.25 18.19 3.52
CA THR A 61 0.59 18.91 2.55
C THR A 61 2.03 19.08 3.01
N GLY A 62 2.25 19.26 4.33
CA GLY A 62 3.57 19.34 4.94
C GLY A 62 4.38 18.03 4.92
N HIS A 63 3.71 16.86 4.99
CA HIS A 63 4.38 15.56 4.90
C HIS A 63 4.54 15.11 3.44
N GLY A 64 3.53 15.36 2.60
CA GLY A 64 3.59 15.16 1.16
C GLY A 64 3.88 13.73 0.71
N ARG A 65 3.39 12.73 1.46
CA ARG A 65 3.72 11.32 1.23
C ARG A 65 2.56 10.37 1.48
N LEU A 66 2.50 9.27 0.73
CA LEU A 66 1.73 8.08 1.12
C LEU A 66 2.64 7.12 1.86
N SER A 67 2.29 6.77 3.11
CA SER A 67 3.02 5.78 3.89
C SER A 67 2.55 4.35 3.61
N VAL A 68 3.51 3.46 3.37
CA VAL A 68 3.34 2.02 3.13
C VAL A 68 4.22 1.26 4.15
N PRO A 69 3.71 0.99 5.36
CA PRO A 69 4.48 0.31 6.40
C PRO A 69 4.82 -1.14 6.01
N TYR A 70 6.04 -1.61 6.29
CA TYR A 70 6.49 -2.96 5.88
C TYR A 70 5.56 -4.07 6.36
N LYS A 71 5.08 -3.96 7.60
CA LYS A 71 4.18 -4.94 8.22
C LYS A 71 2.82 -5.04 7.52
N LYS A 72 2.47 -4.09 6.65
CA LYS A 72 1.21 -4.05 5.89
C LYS A 72 1.41 -4.32 4.40
N VAL A 73 2.66 -4.49 3.94
CA VAL A 73 2.96 -4.91 2.57
C VAL A 73 2.53 -6.37 2.42
N ARG A 74 1.68 -6.64 1.44
CA ARG A 74 1.09 -7.97 1.20
C ARG A 74 1.98 -8.84 0.33
N ASN A 75 2.62 -8.26 -0.68
CA ASN A 75 3.41 -8.98 -1.68
C ASN A 75 4.76 -8.30 -1.88
N GLN A 76 5.79 -9.09 -2.18
CA GLN A 76 7.07 -8.56 -2.62
C GLN A 76 6.88 -7.88 -3.98
N PHE A 77 7.27 -6.62 -4.08
CA PHE A 77 7.07 -5.81 -5.28
C PHE A 77 8.37 -5.23 -5.87
N LEU A 78 9.45 -5.22 -5.10
CA LEU A 78 10.78 -4.76 -5.52
C LEU A 78 11.68 -5.93 -5.88
N LYS A 79 12.54 -5.72 -6.86
CA LYS A 79 13.70 -6.57 -7.14
C LYS A 79 14.91 -6.13 -6.31
N ALA A 80 15.89 -7.01 -6.14
CA ALA A 80 17.10 -6.71 -5.35
C ALA A 80 17.81 -5.41 -5.80
N SER A 81 17.95 -5.20 -7.11
CA SER A 81 18.57 -3.97 -7.65
C SER A 81 17.77 -2.70 -7.32
N GLU A 82 16.45 -2.81 -7.24
CA GLU A 82 15.54 -1.71 -6.89
C GLU A 82 15.54 -1.43 -5.39
N GLU A 83 15.64 -2.48 -4.57
CA GLU A 83 15.84 -2.34 -3.14
C GLU A 83 17.12 -1.55 -2.85
N ASP A 84 18.24 -1.92 -3.48
CA ASP A 84 19.51 -1.22 -3.36
C ASP A 84 19.41 0.24 -3.82
N GLN A 85 18.77 0.49 -4.96
CA GLN A 85 18.54 1.85 -5.45
C GLN A 85 17.71 2.69 -4.46
N SER A 86 16.66 2.10 -3.89
CA SER A 86 15.78 2.77 -2.92
C SER A 86 16.48 3.10 -1.59
N ASN A 87 17.58 2.41 -1.28
CA ASN A 87 18.30 2.50 0.00
C ASN A 87 19.35 3.61 0.05
N THR A 88 19.69 4.23 -1.07
CA THR A 88 20.70 5.30 -1.09
C THR A 88 20.14 6.61 -0.53
N GLU A 89 20.98 7.45 0.09
CA GLU A 89 20.55 8.73 0.73
C GLU A 89 19.94 9.73 -0.26
N LYS A 90 20.44 9.74 -1.51
CA LYS A 90 19.84 10.46 -2.64
C LYS A 90 18.85 9.59 -3.44
N GLY A 91 18.64 8.37 -2.96
CA GLY A 91 17.93 7.28 -3.60
C GLY A 91 16.43 7.49 -3.61
N GLY A 92 15.84 6.91 -4.64
CA GLY A 92 14.42 6.90 -4.87
C GLY A 92 14.15 6.39 -6.26
N ILE A 93 13.24 5.45 -6.38
CA ILE A 93 12.83 4.93 -7.68
C ILE A 93 11.83 5.92 -8.24
N LYS A 94 12.27 6.74 -9.20
CA LYS A 94 11.37 7.58 -9.98
C LYS A 94 10.60 6.68 -10.94
N THR A 95 9.29 6.75 -10.89
CA THR A 95 8.44 5.91 -11.74
C THR A 95 7.09 6.59 -12.01
N THR A 96 6.27 5.96 -12.83
CA THR A 96 4.91 6.38 -13.15
C THR A 96 3.90 5.76 -12.19
N LEU A 97 2.93 6.57 -11.80
CA LEU A 97 1.72 6.17 -11.09
C LEU A 97 0.50 6.40 -12.00
N ILE A 98 -0.32 5.37 -12.20
CA ILE A 98 -1.69 5.52 -12.70
C ILE A 98 -2.56 5.94 -11.50
N GLN A 99 -3.14 7.12 -11.58
CA GLN A 99 -3.96 7.72 -10.52
C GLN A 99 -5.38 7.14 -10.52
N PRO A 100 -6.19 7.40 -9.47
CA PRO A 100 -7.60 7.02 -9.43
C PRO A 100 -8.41 7.50 -10.64
N CYS A 101 -8.13 8.70 -11.15
CA CYS A 101 -8.73 9.25 -12.37
C CYS A 101 -8.18 8.66 -13.68
N LEU A 102 -7.39 7.58 -13.62
CA LEU A 102 -6.72 6.89 -14.74
C LEU A 102 -5.66 7.71 -15.47
N GLU A 103 -5.39 8.94 -15.03
CA GLU A 103 -4.28 9.75 -15.53
C GLU A 103 -2.94 9.33 -14.94
N LYS A 104 -1.88 9.53 -15.72
CA LYS A 104 -0.51 9.19 -15.29
C LYS A 104 0.17 10.39 -14.64
N CYS A 105 0.97 10.14 -13.61
CA CYS A 105 1.91 11.14 -13.09
C CYS A 105 3.24 10.49 -12.73
N GLU A 106 4.30 11.28 -12.60
CA GLU A 106 5.54 10.80 -12.00
C GLU A 106 5.34 10.71 -10.47
N ILE A 107 5.97 9.72 -9.84
CA ILE A 107 6.06 9.58 -8.40
C ILE A 107 7.47 9.10 -8.04
N SER A 108 7.86 9.20 -6.78
CA SER A 108 9.11 8.59 -6.31
C SER A 108 8.84 7.68 -5.13
N LEU A 109 9.25 6.42 -5.24
CA LEU A 109 9.30 5.50 -4.11
C LEU A 109 10.60 5.71 -3.34
N ARG A 110 10.51 5.91 -2.02
CA ARG A 110 11.67 5.88 -1.13
C ARG A 110 11.50 4.81 -0.07
N ASN A 111 12.62 4.25 0.36
CA ASN A 111 12.70 3.29 1.44
C ASN A 111 13.19 4.01 2.70
N TRP A 112 12.32 4.14 3.71
CA TRP A 112 12.67 4.76 4.99
C TRP A 112 12.84 3.68 6.04
N LYS A 113 13.97 2.96 5.98
CA LYS A 113 14.30 1.85 6.89
C LYS A 113 14.19 2.22 8.36
N SER A 114 14.65 3.41 8.74
CA SER A 114 14.55 3.92 10.12
C SER A 114 13.12 3.95 10.65
N ASN A 115 12.14 4.17 9.77
CA ASN A 115 10.71 4.18 10.09
C ASN A 115 10.00 2.87 9.75
N SER A 116 10.72 1.89 9.19
CA SER A 116 10.16 0.62 8.69
C SER A 116 8.98 0.80 7.72
N GLU A 117 9.10 1.78 6.82
CA GLU A 117 8.07 2.10 5.82
C GLU A 117 8.68 2.44 4.46
N TYR A 118 7.96 2.10 3.41
CA TYR A 118 8.14 2.73 2.11
C TYR A 118 7.24 3.96 2.04
N VAL A 119 7.66 4.95 1.26
CA VAL A 119 6.87 6.16 1.03
C VAL A 119 6.81 6.50 -0.46
N LEU A 120 5.63 6.86 -0.95
CA LEU A 120 5.48 7.54 -2.24
C LEU A 120 5.49 9.04 -2.02
N VAL A 121 6.41 9.75 -2.67
CA VAL A 121 6.65 11.19 -2.52
C VAL A 121 6.73 11.91 -3.88
N ARG A 122 7.15 13.18 -3.90
CA ARG A 122 7.12 14.15 -5.03
C ARG A 122 5.71 14.66 -5.32
N ASP A 123 4.99 14.02 -6.23
CA ASP A 123 3.72 14.53 -6.74
C ASP A 123 2.52 13.99 -5.96
N TRP A 124 2.74 13.28 -4.85
CA TRP A 124 1.68 12.72 -4.02
C TRP A 124 0.61 13.76 -3.63
N ASN A 125 1.01 14.96 -3.18
CA ASN A 125 0.05 16.03 -2.87
C ASN A 125 -0.82 16.42 -4.08
N LYS A 126 -0.27 16.40 -5.30
CA LYS A 126 -1.03 16.67 -6.53
C LYS A 126 -1.97 15.52 -6.86
N VAL A 127 -1.57 14.28 -6.57
CA VAL A 127 -2.45 13.11 -6.69
C VAL A 127 -3.64 13.26 -5.75
N CYS A 128 -3.39 13.61 -4.48
CA CYS A 128 -4.45 13.86 -3.50
C CYS A 128 -5.44 14.91 -3.98
N SER A 129 -4.94 16.07 -4.45
CA SER A 129 -5.83 17.16 -4.88
C SER A 129 -6.60 16.84 -6.15
N ARG A 130 -5.95 16.24 -7.17
CA ARG A 130 -6.59 15.90 -8.45
C ARG A 130 -7.66 14.81 -8.33
N ASN A 131 -7.52 13.92 -7.35
CA ASN A 131 -8.42 12.80 -7.15
C ASN A 131 -9.32 13.00 -5.92
N GLU A 132 -9.34 14.23 -5.36
CA GLU A 132 -10.14 14.62 -4.21
C GLU A 132 -10.06 13.64 -3.03
N LEU A 133 -8.86 13.12 -2.75
CA LEU A 133 -8.66 12.12 -1.71
C LEU A 133 -8.89 12.70 -0.31
N ARG A 134 -9.64 11.96 0.52
CA ARG A 134 -10.06 12.38 1.87
C ARG A 134 -9.67 11.35 2.91
N GLU A 135 -9.55 11.81 4.15
CA GLU A 135 -9.28 10.94 5.29
C GLU A 135 -10.40 9.89 5.42
N GLY A 136 -10.03 8.66 5.72
CA GLY A 136 -10.95 7.54 5.80
C GLY A 136 -11.26 6.88 4.46
N MET A 137 -10.91 7.50 3.32
CA MET A 137 -11.09 6.84 2.04
C MET A 137 -10.20 5.61 1.91
N LYS A 138 -10.76 4.50 1.42
CA LYS A 138 -10.04 3.24 1.25
C LYS A 138 -9.38 3.18 -0.12
N ILE A 139 -8.07 3.01 -0.12
CA ILE A 139 -7.29 2.87 -1.33
C ILE A 139 -6.61 1.50 -1.38
N GLN A 140 -6.27 1.11 -2.60
CA GLN A 140 -5.31 0.05 -2.88
C GLN A 140 -4.15 0.62 -3.68
N LEU A 141 -2.94 0.28 -3.27
CA LEU A 141 -1.75 0.53 -4.05
C LEU A 141 -1.27 -0.79 -4.68
N TRP A 142 -1.10 -0.77 -5.98
CA TRP A 142 -0.64 -1.88 -6.79
C TRP A 142 0.69 -1.54 -7.44
N SER A 143 1.57 -2.52 -7.61
CA SER A 143 2.71 -2.43 -8.53
C SER A 143 2.48 -3.30 -9.74
N PHE A 144 3.03 -2.91 -10.87
CA PHE A 144 3.11 -3.71 -12.08
C PHE A 144 4.42 -3.42 -12.82
N ARG A 145 4.72 -4.20 -13.85
CA ARG A 145 5.93 -4.13 -14.66
C ARG A 145 5.64 -3.70 -16.09
N THR A 146 6.60 -3.06 -16.73
CA THR A 146 6.56 -2.81 -18.17
C THR A 146 7.02 -4.05 -18.95
N ASN A 147 6.38 -4.32 -20.09
CA ASN A 147 6.70 -5.48 -20.91
C ASN A 147 8.13 -5.44 -21.48
N SER A 148 8.60 -4.26 -21.88
CA SER A 148 9.84 -4.09 -22.65
C SER A 148 11.09 -3.92 -21.79
N SER A 149 10.96 -3.31 -20.62
CA SER A 149 12.08 -2.88 -19.78
C SER A 149 11.97 -3.33 -18.33
N ASP A 150 10.90 -4.04 -17.99
CA ASP A 150 10.66 -4.62 -16.67
C ASP A 150 10.75 -3.60 -15.52
N GLN A 151 10.37 -2.36 -15.84
CA GLN A 151 10.39 -1.21 -14.94
C GLN A 151 9.19 -1.29 -13.99
N LEU A 152 9.46 -1.14 -12.69
CA LEU A 152 8.43 -0.98 -11.68
C LEU A 152 7.58 0.25 -11.98
N ARG A 153 6.25 0.11 -11.96
CA ARG A 153 5.27 1.20 -11.98
C ARG A 153 4.16 0.92 -10.96
N PHE A 154 3.33 1.93 -10.69
CA PHE A 154 2.27 1.83 -9.70
C PHE A 154 0.89 2.17 -10.26
N ALA A 155 -0.14 1.63 -9.64
CA ALA A 155 -1.53 2.03 -9.80
C ALA A 155 -2.17 2.27 -8.44
N LEU A 156 -2.85 3.41 -8.27
CA LEU A 156 -3.61 3.74 -7.07
C LEU A 156 -5.10 3.65 -7.39
N VAL A 157 -5.79 2.74 -6.73
CA VAL A 157 -7.21 2.45 -6.93
C VAL A 157 -7.97 2.94 -5.72
N ASN A 158 -9.06 3.68 -5.94
CA ASN A 158 -10.05 3.95 -4.91
C ASN A 158 -11.02 2.76 -4.83
N VAL A 159 -11.29 2.26 -3.63
CA VAL A 159 -12.15 1.08 -3.41
C VAL A 159 -13.31 1.33 -2.44
N ASP A 160 -13.68 2.60 -2.31
CA ASP A 160 -14.94 3.03 -1.68
C ASP A 160 -16.11 3.01 -2.65
#